data_AF-A0A1B6MU57-F1
#
_entry.id   AF-A0A1B6MU57-F1
#
_cell.length_a   1.000
_cell.length_b   1.000
_cell.length_c   1.000
_cell.angle_alpha   90.00
_cell.angle_beta   90.00
_cell.angle_gamma   90.00
#
_symmetry.space_group_name_H-M   'P 1'
#
loop_
_entity.id
_entity.type
_entity.pdbx_description
1 polymer ?
#
loop_
_entity_poly.entity_id
_entity_poly.type
_entity_poly.pdbx_seq_one_letter_code
_entity_poly.pdbx_strand_id
1 'polypeptide(L)'
;RVMRVLRIARVLKLLKMAKGIRALLDTVMQALPQVGNLGLLFFLLFFIFAALGVELFGRLECSDEHQCQGLGEHAHFSNFGMAFLTLFRVATGDNWNGIMKDTLRDECDDQADCVRNCCVHAGIAPIFFVIFVLMAQFVLVNVVVAVLMKHLEESHKQMEDELDMEVELERELAQEQLE
;
A
#
# COMPACT_ATOMS: atom_id res chain seq x y z
N ARG A 1 20.98 22.94 5.43
CA ARG A 1 20.51 21.79 6.25
C ARG A 1 20.54 20.47 5.47
N VAL A 2 20.04 20.43 4.22
CA VAL A 2 20.05 19.25 3.32
C VAL A 2 21.44 18.59 3.12
N MET A 3 22.50 19.38 2.90
CA MET A 3 23.89 18.88 2.77
C MET A 3 24.42 18.15 4.02
N ARG A 4 23.84 18.38 5.21
CA ARG A 4 24.18 17.64 6.44
C ARG A 4 23.49 16.28 6.48
N VAL A 5 22.23 16.22 6.04
CA VAL A 5 21.44 14.97 5.94
C VAL A 5 22.05 14.03 4.92
N LEU A 6 22.57 14.53 3.79
CA LEU A 6 23.30 13.74 2.79
C LEU A 6 24.53 13.00 3.33
N ARG A 7 25.12 13.45 4.46
CA ARG A 7 26.24 12.71 5.07
C ARG A 7 25.77 11.38 5.69
N ILE A 8 24.49 11.24 6.05
CA ILE A 8 23.89 9.98 6.52
C ILE A 8 23.86 8.93 5.39
N ALA A 9 23.90 9.33 4.12
CA ALA A 9 24.06 8.40 3.00
C ALA A 9 25.36 7.58 3.05
N ARG A 10 26.36 8.00 3.84
CA ARG A 10 27.55 7.16 4.12
C ARG A 10 27.19 5.89 4.90
N VAL A 11 26.15 5.92 5.73
CA VAL A 11 25.63 4.72 6.43
C VAL A 11 25.04 3.73 5.42
N LEU A 12 24.45 4.18 4.31
CA LEU A 12 23.99 3.30 3.23
C LEU A 12 25.15 2.57 2.54
N LYS A 13 26.38 3.10 2.57
CA LYS A 13 27.56 2.34 2.11
C LYS A 13 27.87 1.14 3.02
N LEU A 14 27.56 1.21 4.31
CA LEU A 14 27.73 0.08 5.24
C LEU A 14 26.73 -1.05 4.94
N LEU A 15 25.49 -0.71 4.54
CA LEU A 15 24.51 -1.71 4.07
C LEU A 15 25.00 -2.47 2.84
N LYS A 16 25.75 -1.82 1.93
CA LYS A 16 26.38 -2.49 0.78
C LYS A 16 27.47 -3.50 1.16
N MET A 17 28.06 -3.38 2.36
CA MET A 17 29.09 -4.29 2.86
C MET A 17 28.51 -5.49 3.61
N ALA A 18 27.25 -5.41 4.06
CA ALA A 18 26.56 -6.50 4.73
C ALA A 18 25.95 -7.48 3.72
N LYS A 19 26.70 -8.55 3.39
CA LYS A 19 26.28 -9.59 2.43
C LYS A 19 24.87 -10.15 2.70
N GLY A 20 24.52 -10.35 3.97
CA GLY A 20 23.18 -10.86 4.36
C GLY A 20 22.03 -9.89 4.07
N ILE A 21 22.18 -8.59 4.36
CA ILE A 21 21.16 -7.58 4.03
C ILE A 21 21.00 -7.43 2.53
N ARG A 22 22.10 -7.50 1.78
CA ARG A 22 22.07 -7.45 0.32
C ARG A 22 21.29 -8.63 -0.27
N ALA A 23 21.49 -9.84 0.24
CA ALA A 23 20.72 -11.01 -0.20
C ALA A 23 19.20 -10.81 0.00
N LEU A 24 18.78 -10.27 1.15
CA LEU A 24 17.37 -9.95 1.41
C LEU A 24 16.82 -8.82 0.52
N LEU A 25 17.63 -7.81 0.20
CA LEU A 25 17.20 -6.75 -0.72
C LEU A 25 17.11 -7.25 -2.16
N ASP A 26 18.04 -8.11 -2.58
CA ASP A 26 18.02 -8.71 -3.92
C ASP A 26 16.78 -9.60 -4.11
N THR A 27 16.36 -10.37 -3.10
CA THR A 27 15.10 -11.16 -3.15
C THR A 27 13.86 -10.26 -3.23
N VAL A 28 13.80 -9.16 -2.46
CA VAL A 28 12.71 -8.18 -2.55
C VAL A 28 12.66 -7.53 -3.95
N MET A 29 13.81 -7.18 -4.51
CA MET A 29 13.90 -6.58 -5.84
C MET A 29 13.47 -7.55 -6.95
N GLN A 30 13.73 -8.85 -6.79
CA GLN A 30 13.25 -9.89 -7.71
C GLN A 30 11.74 -10.15 -7.60
N ALA A 31 11.14 -9.92 -6.42
CA ALA A 31 9.70 -10.03 -6.21
C ALA A 31 8.91 -8.82 -6.76
N LEU A 32 9.50 -7.62 -6.76
CA LEU A 32 8.87 -6.36 -7.15
C LEU A 32 8.16 -6.35 -8.52
N PRO A 33 8.79 -6.83 -9.62
CA PRO A 33 8.15 -6.83 -10.95
C PRO A 33 6.83 -7.60 -10.98
N GLN A 34 6.72 -8.67 -10.18
CA GLN A 34 5.54 -9.51 -10.12
C GLN A 34 4.39 -8.83 -9.38
N VAL A 35 4.70 -8.06 -8.34
CA VAL A 35 3.71 -7.27 -7.59
C VAL A 35 3.29 -6.01 -8.37
N GLY A 36 4.07 -5.58 -9.36
CA GLY A 36 3.87 -4.34 -10.10
C GLY A 36 2.47 -4.17 -10.69
N ASN A 37 1.88 -5.23 -11.26
CA ASN A 37 0.53 -5.17 -11.83
C ASN A 37 -0.56 -4.93 -10.77
N LEU A 38 -0.45 -5.59 -9.62
CA LEU A 38 -1.36 -5.39 -8.49
C LEU A 38 -1.13 -4.03 -7.83
N GLY A 39 0.13 -3.59 -7.73
CA GLY A 39 0.51 -2.27 -7.24
C GLY A 39 -0.05 -1.14 -8.10
N LEU A 40 -0.07 -1.30 -9.43
CA LEU A 40 -0.69 -0.33 -10.34
C LEU A 40 -2.21 -0.26 -10.13
N LEU A 41 -2.88 -1.42 -10.01
CA LEU A 41 -4.31 -1.46 -9.70
C LEU A 41 -4.61 -0.76 -8.36
N PHE A 42 -3.79 -1.02 -7.34
CA PHE A 42 -3.91 -0.40 -6.03
C PHE A 42 -3.71 1.13 -6.10
N PHE A 43 -2.73 1.58 -6.88
CA PHE A 43 -2.50 3.00 -7.10
C PHE A 43 -3.66 3.68 -7.82
N LEU A 44 -4.25 3.04 -8.84
CA LEU A 44 -5.44 3.55 -9.53
C LEU A 44 -6.65 3.64 -8.60
N LEU A 45 -6.84 2.65 -7.75
CA LEU A 45 -7.88 2.69 -6.71
C LEU A 45 -7.69 3.90 -5.80
N PHE A 46 -6.48 4.13 -5.30
CA PHE A 46 -6.17 5.31 -4.49
C PHE A 46 -6.42 6.62 -5.24
N PHE A 47 -6.05 6.69 -6.51
CA PHE A 47 -6.25 7.87 -7.33
C PHE A 47 -7.73 8.23 -7.45
N ILE A 48 -8.58 7.25 -7.77
CA ILE A 48 -10.03 7.44 -7.93
C ILE A 48 -10.65 7.89 -6.60
N PHE A 49 -10.36 7.17 -5.51
CA PHE A 49 -10.91 7.51 -4.19
C PHE A 49 -10.37 8.83 -3.65
N ALA A 50 -9.13 9.21 -3.96
CA ALA A 50 -8.59 10.51 -3.56
C ALA A 50 -9.31 11.65 -4.27
N ALA A 51 -9.53 11.54 -5.59
CA ALA A 51 -10.29 12.53 -6.34
C ALA A 51 -11.73 12.66 -5.85
N LEU A 52 -12.42 11.52 -5.64
CA LEU A 52 -13.77 11.50 -5.06
C LEU A 52 -13.79 12.07 -3.63
N GLY A 53 -12.81 11.74 -2.81
CA GLY A 53 -12.71 12.24 -1.44
C GLY A 53 -12.52 13.76 -1.38
N VAL A 54 -11.74 14.33 -2.31
CA VAL A 54 -11.62 15.80 -2.42
C VAL A 54 -12.96 16.43 -2.80
N GLU A 55 -13.69 15.85 -3.74
CA GLU A 55 -14.98 16.37 -4.17
C GLU A 55 -16.03 16.30 -3.05
N LEU A 56 -16.08 15.18 -2.33
CA LEU A 56 -17.08 14.93 -1.28
C LEU A 56 -16.74 15.65 0.03
N PHE A 57 -15.48 15.58 0.48
CA PHE A 57 -15.06 15.97 1.82
C PHE A 57 -14.08 17.13 1.84
N GLY A 58 -13.73 17.71 0.69
CA GLY A 58 -12.72 18.76 0.60
C GLY A 58 -13.11 20.09 1.26
N ARG A 59 -14.41 20.28 1.51
CA ARG A 59 -14.97 21.48 2.18
C ARG A 59 -15.27 21.27 3.66
N LEU A 60 -15.02 20.08 4.22
CA LEU A 60 -15.12 19.87 5.67
C LEU A 60 -13.97 20.58 6.39
N GLU A 61 -14.28 21.15 7.56
CA GLU A 61 -13.31 21.88 8.36
C GLU A 61 -13.22 21.35 9.80
N CYS A 62 -12.00 21.17 10.29
CA CYS A 62 -11.76 20.86 11.69
C CYS A 62 -11.11 22.08 12.35
N SER A 63 -11.76 22.61 13.39
CA SER A 63 -11.31 23.78 14.14
C SER A 63 -11.59 23.59 15.64
N ASP A 64 -11.22 24.55 16.47
CA ASP A 64 -11.52 24.50 17.91
C ASP A 64 -13.05 24.49 18.18
N GLU A 65 -13.82 25.11 17.29
CA GLU A 65 -15.29 25.09 17.31
C GLU A 65 -15.87 23.79 16.76
N HIS A 66 -15.23 23.20 15.73
CA HIS A 66 -15.66 21.96 15.10
C HIS A 66 -14.61 20.86 15.32
N GLN A 67 -14.69 20.22 16.50
CA GLN A 67 -13.70 19.23 16.91
C GLN A 67 -13.79 17.95 16.08
N CYS A 68 -12.64 17.45 15.63
CA CYS A 68 -12.50 16.23 14.85
C CYS A 68 -11.63 15.21 15.60
N GLN A 69 -11.95 13.93 15.47
CA GLN A 69 -11.22 12.84 16.13
C GLN A 69 -10.18 12.17 15.23
N GLY A 70 -10.46 12.09 13.93
CA GLY A 70 -9.62 11.47 12.90
C GLY A 70 -9.06 12.46 11.88
N LEU A 71 -9.83 13.47 11.51
CA LEU A 71 -9.40 14.55 10.64
C LEU A 71 -8.61 15.62 11.40
N GLY A 72 -7.71 16.32 10.70
CA GLY A 72 -6.89 17.39 11.26
C GLY A 72 -5.88 17.94 10.26
N GLU A 73 -4.88 18.68 10.76
CA GLU A 73 -3.86 19.37 9.92
C GLU A 73 -3.10 18.42 8.98
N HIS A 74 -2.92 17.16 9.38
CA HIS A 74 -2.17 16.16 8.60
C HIS A 74 -3.04 15.03 8.03
N ALA A 75 -4.37 15.14 8.16
CA ALA A 75 -5.32 14.16 7.65
C ALA A 75 -6.61 14.87 7.24
N HIS A 76 -6.72 15.24 5.97
CA HIS A 76 -7.87 15.95 5.42
C HIS A 76 -7.97 15.77 3.91
N PHE A 77 -9.13 16.13 3.34
CA PHE A 77 -9.45 15.97 1.93
C PHE A 77 -9.40 17.28 1.12
N SER A 78 -8.94 18.40 1.68
CA SER A 78 -8.94 19.70 0.98
C SER A 78 -8.07 19.76 -0.29
N ASN A 79 -7.11 18.86 -0.46
CA ASN A 79 -6.35 18.73 -1.71
C ASN A 79 -6.00 17.26 -1.99
N PHE A 80 -5.71 16.97 -3.25
CA PHE A 80 -5.46 15.61 -3.73
C PHE A 80 -4.31 14.91 -2.99
N GLY A 81 -3.20 15.60 -2.71
CA GLY A 81 -2.04 15.01 -2.05
C GLY A 81 -2.35 14.57 -0.62
N MET A 82 -3.02 15.44 0.14
CA MET A 82 -3.45 15.12 1.51
C MET A 82 -4.57 14.09 1.54
N ALA A 83 -5.50 14.11 0.58
CA ALA A 83 -6.51 13.07 0.42
C ALA A 83 -5.86 11.69 0.18
N PHE A 84 -4.84 11.63 -0.67
CA PHE A 84 -4.10 10.40 -0.93
C PHE A 84 -3.41 9.87 0.34
N LEU A 85 -2.74 10.74 1.12
CA LEU A 85 -2.11 10.35 2.40
C LEU A 85 -3.13 9.95 3.47
N THR A 86 -4.28 10.62 3.50
CA THR A 86 -5.37 10.30 4.41
C THR A 86 -5.95 8.91 4.08
N LEU A 87 -6.15 8.61 2.79
CA LEU A 87 -6.57 7.28 2.35
C LEU A 87 -5.50 6.21 2.59
N PHE A 88 -4.21 6.56 2.53
CA PHE A 88 -3.14 5.65 2.94
C PHE A 88 -3.26 5.28 4.42
N ARG A 89 -3.51 6.25 5.30
CA ARG A 89 -3.78 6.01 6.72
C ARG A 89 -5.02 5.12 6.93
N VAL A 90 -6.08 5.36 6.15
CA VAL A 90 -7.29 4.51 6.18
C VAL A 90 -6.99 3.09 5.74
N ALA A 91 -6.22 2.90 4.67
CA ALA A 91 -5.86 1.59 4.13
C ALA A 91 -4.97 0.77 5.08
N THR A 92 -4.18 1.42 5.94
CA THR A 92 -3.44 0.73 7.01
C THR A 92 -4.32 0.35 8.20
N GLY A 93 -5.60 0.75 8.20
CA GLY A 93 -6.53 0.51 9.30
C GLY A 93 -6.33 1.43 10.51
N ASP A 94 -5.49 2.48 10.39
CA ASP A 94 -5.23 3.39 11.50
C ASP A 94 -6.32 4.48 11.58
N ASN A 95 -7.04 4.51 12.70
CA ASN A 95 -8.06 5.51 13.03
C ASN A 95 -9.07 5.85 11.90
N TRP A 96 -9.35 4.91 10.99
CA TRP A 96 -10.25 5.12 9.86
C TRP A 96 -11.69 5.38 10.29
N ASN A 97 -12.13 4.75 11.39
CA ASN A 97 -13.45 4.98 11.97
C ASN A 97 -13.63 6.42 12.46
N GLY A 98 -12.58 7.02 13.05
CA GLY A 98 -12.60 8.42 13.46
C GLY A 98 -12.73 9.35 12.27
N ILE A 99 -11.94 9.10 11.21
CA ILE A 99 -12.01 9.85 9.96
C ILE A 99 -13.41 9.77 9.34
N MET A 100 -14.00 8.57 9.28
CA MET A 100 -15.36 8.36 8.77
C MET A 100 -16.40 9.11 9.62
N LYS A 101 -16.31 9.05 10.95
CA LYS A 101 -17.26 9.74 11.84
C LYS A 101 -17.19 11.26 11.68
N ASP A 102 -15.99 11.81 11.54
CA ASP A 102 -15.83 13.25 11.33
C ASP A 102 -16.47 13.69 9.99
N THR A 103 -16.43 12.84 8.96
CA THR A 103 -17.13 13.10 7.68
C THR A 103 -18.65 12.92 7.74
N LEU A 104 -19.17 12.30 8.81
CA LEU A 104 -20.60 12.01 9.02
C LEU A 104 -21.27 13.00 9.98
N ARG A 105 -20.55 14.03 10.46
CA ARG A 105 -21.10 14.94 11.48
C ARG A 105 -22.32 15.70 10.96
N ASP A 106 -23.23 16.01 11.90
CA ASP A 106 -24.43 16.83 11.63
C ASP A 106 -24.19 18.34 11.88
N GLU A 107 -23.06 18.71 12.52
CA GLU A 107 -22.66 20.10 12.77
C GLU A 107 -21.97 20.71 11.53
N CYS A 108 -22.73 20.86 10.45
CA CYS A 108 -22.28 21.40 9.17
C CYS A 108 -23.41 22.13 8.43
N ASP A 109 -23.06 22.85 7.36
CA ASP A 109 -23.99 23.56 6.48
C ASP A 109 -24.49 22.62 5.36
N ASP A 110 -25.80 22.38 5.31
CA ASP A 110 -26.46 21.50 4.34
C ASP A 110 -26.99 22.24 3.09
N GLN A 111 -26.74 23.54 2.99
CA GLN A 111 -27.18 24.35 1.85
C GLN A 111 -26.43 23.99 0.56
N ALA A 112 -27.13 24.07 -0.57
CA ALA A 112 -26.59 23.72 -1.89
C ALA A 112 -25.44 24.64 -2.34
N ASP A 113 -25.43 25.89 -1.87
CA ASP A 113 -24.41 26.91 -2.12
C ASP A 113 -23.34 26.97 -1.02
N CYS A 114 -23.27 25.95 -0.16
CA CYS A 114 -22.26 25.88 0.89
C CYS A 114 -20.82 25.98 0.34
N VAL A 115 -20.05 26.89 0.94
CA VAL A 115 -18.65 27.16 0.59
C VAL A 115 -17.68 26.56 1.61
N ARG A 116 -18.10 26.41 2.88
CA ARG A 116 -17.24 26.02 4.00
C ARG A 116 -18.03 25.17 5.01
N ASN A 117 -17.41 24.13 5.53
CA ASN A 117 -18.01 23.14 6.42
C ASN A 117 -19.32 22.55 5.85
N CYS A 118 -19.27 21.97 4.66
CA CYS A 118 -20.46 21.44 3.99
C CYS A 118 -20.79 20.02 4.43
N CYS A 119 -22.07 19.78 4.69
CA CYS A 119 -22.56 18.44 5.00
C CYS A 119 -22.53 17.53 3.79
N VAL A 120 -22.27 16.26 4.06
CA VAL A 120 -22.43 15.17 3.10
C VAL A 120 -23.59 14.30 3.57
N HIS A 121 -24.39 13.80 2.63
CA HIS A 121 -25.51 12.91 2.96
C HIS A 121 -25.04 11.71 3.80
N ALA A 122 -25.78 11.42 4.88
CA ALA A 122 -25.40 10.46 5.92
C ALA A 122 -25.08 9.04 5.40
N GLY A 123 -25.63 8.65 4.25
CA GLY A 123 -25.32 7.37 3.61
C GLY A 123 -24.01 7.35 2.81
N ILE A 124 -23.54 8.49 2.28
CA ILE A 124 -22.43 8.53 1.31
C ILE A 124 -21.09 8.25 2.01
N ALA A 125 -20.85 8.88 3.17
CA ALA A 125 -19.59 8.70 3.89
C ALA A 125 -19.34 7.23 4.31
N PRO A 126 -20.28 6.53 4.99
CA PRO A 126 -20.10 5.11 5.29
C PRO A 126 -19.87 4.25 4.05
N ILE A 127 -20.62 4.48 2.97
CA ILE A 127 -20.47 3.73 1.71
C ILE A 127 -19.06 3.94 1.13
N PHE A 128 -18.59 5.18 1.07
CA PHE A 128 -17.26 5.53 0.57
C PHE A 128 -16.16 4.81 1.35
N PHE A 129 -16.14 4.92 2.68
CA PHE A 129 -15.08 4.35 3.51
C PHE A 129 -15.15 2.82 3.58
N VAL A 130 -16.34 2.24 3.71
CA VAL A 130 -16.48 0.77 3.77
C VAL A 130 -16.07 0.13 2.45
N ILE A 131 -16.51 0.66 1.30
CA ILE A 131 -16.08 0.13 -0.01
C ILE A 131 -14.57 0.30 -0.18
N PHE A 132 -14.02 1.47 0.14
CA PHE A 132 -12.58 1.70 0.05
C PHE A 132 -11.77 0.70 0.89
N VAL A 133 -12.13 0.53 2.16
CA VAL A 133 -11.44 -0.39 3.08
C VAL A 133 -11.54 -1.83 2.60
N LEU A 134 -12.72 -2.27 2.17
CA LEU A 134 -12.90 -3.64 1.65
C LEU A 134 -12.07 -3.88 0.39
N MET A 135 -12.10 -2.95 -0.57
CA MET A 135 -11.32 -3.08 -1.79
C MET A 135 -9.81 -3.00 -1.52
N ALA A 136 -9.38 -2.08 -0.66
CA ALA A 136 -7.97 -1.92 -0.31
C ALA A 136 -7.43 -3.18 0.39
N GLN A 137 -8.18 -3.72 1.35
CA GLN A 137 -7.81 -4.94 2.05
C GLN A 137 -7.80 -6.15 1.11
N PHE A 138 -8.77 -6.24 0.20
CA PHE A 138 -8.82 -7.31 -0.81
C PHE A 138 -7.59 -7.29 -1.71
N VAL A 139 -7.21 -6.11 -2.21
CA VAL A 139 -6.00 -5.96 -3.03
C VAL A 139 -4.73 -6.29 -2.22
N LEU A 140 -4.64 -5.85 -0.96
CA LEU A 140 -3.50 -6.14 -0.10
C LEU A 140 -3.34 -7.65 0.15
N VAL A 141 -4.44 -8.36 0.42
CA VAL A 141 -4.43 -9.81 0.58
C VAL A 141 -4.01 -10.50 -0.72
N ASN A 142 -4.53 -10.06 -1.87
CA ASN A 142 -4.14 -10.61 -3.17
C ASN A 142 -2.65 -10.39 -3.48
N VAL A 143 -2.07 -9.26 -3.05
CA VAL A 143 -0.62 -9.02 -3.15
C VAL A 143 0.16 -10.03 -2.31
N VAL A 144 -0.25 -10.26 -1.06
CA VAL A 144 0.40 -11.24 -0.18
C VAL A 144 0.29 -12.65 -0.77
N VAL A 145 -0.89 -13.05 -1.23
CA VAL A 145 -1.12 -14.35 -1.87
C VAL A 145 -0.27 -14.51 -3.13
N ALA A 146 -0.20 -13.48 -3.99
CA ALA A 146 0.61 -13.54 -5.21
C ALA A 146 2.10 -13.72 -4.90
N VAL A 147 2.64 -13.03 -3.88
CA VAL A 147 4.05 -13.17 -3.47
C VAL A 147 4.30 -14.55 -2.88
N LEU A 148 3.40 -15.07 -2.04
CA LEU A 148 3.54 -16.39 -1.44
C LEU A 148 3.49 -17.51 -2.50
N MET A 149 2.54 -17.43 -3.44
CA MET A 149 2.41 -18.41 -4.51
C MET A 149 3.63 -18.41 -5.42
N LYS A 150 4.17 -17.23 -5.76
CA LYS A 150 5.43 -17.12 -6.48
C LYS A 150 6.56 -17.85 -5.76
N HIS A 151 6.72 -17.60 -4.47
CA HIS A 151 7.81 -18.19 -3.71
C HIS A 151 7.68 -19.71 -3.60
N LEU A 152 6.45 -20.22 -3.47
CA LEU A 152 6.16 -21.65 -3.51
C LEU A 152 6.50 -22.27 -4.88
N GLU A 153 6.13 -21.61 -5.97
CA GLU A 153 6.44 -22.04 -7.34
C GLU A 153 7.96 -22.05 -7.60
N GLU A 154 8.68 -21.01 -7.19
CA GLU A 154 10.14 -20.93 -7.29
C GLU A 154 10.84 -22.01 -6.46
N SER A 155 10.37 -22.27 -5.23
CA SER A 155 10.93 -23.31 -4.37
C SER A 155 10.66 -24.72 -4.91
N HIS A 156 9.47 -24.97 -5.47
CA HIS A 156 9.15 -26.26 -6.11
C HIS A 156 10.01 -26.50 -7.34
N LYS A 157 10.15 -25.48 -8.19
CA LYS A 157 10.97 -25.57 -9.39
C LYS A 157 12.44 -25.84 -9.07
N GLN A 158 13.00 -25.20 -8.04
CA GLN A 158 14.37 -25.47 -7.60
C GLN A 158 14.58 -26.92 -7.19
N MET A 159 13.65 -27.52 -6.44
CA MET A 159 13.73 -28.93 -6.05
C MET A 159 13.61 -29.87 -7.24
N GLU A 160 12.73 -29.57 -8.21
CA GLU A 160 12.59 -30.36 -9.45
C GLU A 160 13.87 -30.29 -10.30
N ASP A 161 14.42 -29.09 -10.51
CA ASP A 161 15.66 -28.89 -11.26
C ASP A 161 16.86 -29.61 -10.58
N GLU A 162 16.94 -29.61 -9.24
CA GLU A 162 17.96 -30.35 -8.48
C GLU A 162 17.82 -31.87 -8.67
N LEU A 163 16.61 -32.41 -8.60
CA LEU A 163 16.34 -33.83 -8.80
C LEU A 163 16.69 -34.27 -10.23
N ASP A 164 16.33 -33.47 -11.24
CA ASP A 164 16.62 -33.76 -12.64
C ASP A 164 18.14 -33.78 -12.91
N MET A 165 18.90 -32.85 -12.31
CA MET A 165 20.36 -32.85 -12.40
C MET A 165 21.00 -34.08 -11.73
N GLU A 166 20.49 -34.52 -10.57
CA GLU A 166 20.98 -35.72 -9.90
C GLU A 166 20.76 -36.97 -10.78
N VAL A 167 19.59 -37.10 -11.40
CA VAL A 167 19.27 -38.21 -12.30
C VAL A 167 20.13 -38.20 -13.55
N GLU A 168 20.42 -37.02 -14.12
CA GLU A 168 21.28 -36.89 -15.29
C GLU A 168 22.73 -37.26 -14.97
N LEU A 169 23.25 -36.80 -13.83
CA LEU A 169 24.60 -37.15 -13.35
C LEU A 169 24.74 -38.67 -13.10
N GLU A 170 23.73 -39.31 -12.50
CA GLU A 170 23.74 -40.76 -12.30
C GLU A 170 23.79 -41.53 -13.63
N ARG A 171 23.09 -41.04 -14.67
CA ARG A 171 23.11 -41.64 -16.00
C ARG A 171 24.46 -41.48 -16.69
N GLU A 172 25.08 -40.31 -16.60
CA GLU A 172 26.41 -40.07 -17.16
C GLU A 172 27.47 -40.96 -16.50
N LEU A 173 27.48 -41.03 -15.16
CA LEU A 173 28.39 -41.91 -14.41
C LEU A 173 28.20 -43.39 -14.75
N ALA A 174 26.95 -43.82 -14.97
CA ALA A 174 26.67 -45.19 -15.37
C ALA A 174 27.16 -45.50 -16.80
N GLN A 175 27.13 -44.51 -17.71
CA GLN A 175 27.69 -44.66 -19.06
C GLN A 175 29.22 -44.73 -19.03
N GLU A 176 29.89 -43.87 -18.24
CA GLU A 176 31.35 -43.91 -18.10
C GLU A 176 31.87 -45.22 -17.50
N GLN A 177 31.10 -45.88 -16.62
CA GLN A 177 31.49 -47.19 -16.06
C GLN A 177 31.39 -48.35 -17.05
N LEU A 178 30.69 -48.17 -18.18
CA LEU A 178 30.49 -49.19 -19.21
C LEU A 178 31.53 -49.10 -20.34
N GLU A 179 32.32 -48.02 -20.41
CA GLU A 179 33.45 -47.81 -21.34
C GLU A 179 34.79 -48.28 -20.73
#